data_AF-A0A7J5YSM5-F1
#
_entry.id   AF-A0A7J5YSM5-F1
#
_cell.length_a   1.000
_cell.length_b   1.000
_cell.length_c   1.000
_cell.angle_alpha   90.00
_cell.angle_beta   90.00
_cell.angle_gamma   90.00
#
_symmetry.space_group_name_H-M   'P 1'
#
loop_
_entity.id
_entity.type
_entity.pdbx_description
1 polymer ?
#
loop_
_entity_poly.entity_id
_entity_poly.type
_entity_poly.pdbx_seq_one_letter_code
_entity_poly.pdbx_strand_id
1 'polypeptide(L)'
;MCKEEPFTCPACSPDMLAVSVDGNRKHYRFKNAARSEEQAIFDGVFIARDEDISRFVDYIHTTTKHVILQTLIMSPEEVFVEDSGRQPERPPKYQPASLMRREVELAVCRHGVLLSALNMYRGEIFAYSLYLRQKLASSMFFCMDVTCKYWPYLQRVTKSCPELQHLLDMKPFLSVFMPKRISSNV
;
A
#
# COMPACT_ATOMS: atom_id res chain seq x y z
N MET A 1 17.52 12.01 -22.07
CA MET A 1 16.44 11.66 -21.12
C MET A 1 17.00 11.84 -19.74
N CYS A 2 16.45 12.76 -18.94
CA CYS A 2 16.84 12.90 -17.54
C CYS A 2 16.63 11.56 -16.84
N LYS A 3 17.65 11.04 -16.16
CA LYS A 3 17.48 9.92 -15.24
C LYS A 3 16.73 10.51 -14.04
N GLU A 4 15.40 10.52 -14.10
CA GLU A 4 14.59 11.12 -13.05
C GLU A 4 14.77 10.30 -11.78
N GLU A 5 15.30 10.96 -10.75
CA GLU A 5 15.54 10.35 -9.45
C GLU A 5 14.24 10.34 -8.62
N PRO A 6 14.02 9.32 -7.78
CA PRO A 6 12.90 9.31 -6.84
C PRO A 6 12.90 10.56 -5.95
N PHE A 7 11.72 10.98 -5.51
CA PHE A 7 11.61 12.10 -4.58
C PHE A 7 12.32 11.78 -3.25
N THR A 8 13.31 12.61 -2.91
CA THR A 8 14.05 12.51 -1.64
C THR A 8 13.75 13.72 -0.76
N CYS A 9 13.70 13.51 0.56
CA CYS A 9 13.58 14.61 1.52
C CYS A 9 14.98 14.98 2.04
N PRO A 10 15.52 16.18 1.71
CA PRO A 10 16.86 16.58 2.16
C PRO A 10 16.99 16.60 3.70
N ALA A 11 15.90 16.92 4.40
CA ALA A 11 15.87 16.92 5.86
C ALA A 11 15.80 15.52 6.49
N CYS A 12 15.52 14.48 5.71
CA CYS A 12 15.58 13.09 6.14
C CYS A 12 16.82 12.36 5.63
N SER A 13 17.69 13.01 4.86
CA SER A 13 18.90 12.40 4.31
C SER A 13 20.10 12.65 5.24
N PRO A 14 20.98 11.65 5.44
CA PRO A 14 20.91 10.30 4.88
C PRO A 14 19.96 9.36 5.65
N ASP A 15 19.66 9.67 6.92
CA ASP A 15 18.99 8.74 7.84
C ASP A 15 17.50 9.01 7.97
N MET A 16 16.70 8.36 7.13
CA MET A 16 15.25 8.49 7.18
C MET A 16 14.69 7.79 8.42
N LEU A 17 14.30 8.56 9.43
CA LEU A 17 13.81 7.97 10.69
C LEU A 17 12.48 7.23 10.53
N ALA A 18 11.50 7.82 9.85
CA ALA A 18 10.15 7.27 9.80
C ALA A 18 9.47 7.51 8.46
N VAL A 19 8.72 6.50 8.02
CA VAL A 19 7.84 6.55 6.85
C VAL A 19 6.42 6.21 7.27
N SER A 20 5.47 7.05 6.86
CA SER A 20 4.04 6.76 6.99
C SER A 20 3.50 6.27 5.66
N VAL A 21 2.79 5.14 5.67
CA VAL A 21 2.05 4.62 4.53
C VAL A 21 0.57 4.71 4.83
N ASP A 22 -0.21 5.27 3.92
CA ASP A 22 -1.66 5.43 4.08
C ASP A 22 -2.37 5.47 2.72
N GLY A 23 -3.52 4.80 2.65
CA GLY A 23 -4.45 4.76 1.52
C GLY A 23 -5.35 6.01 1.45
N ASN A 24 -4.84 7.18 1.82
CA ASN A 24 -5.72 8.30 2.18
C ASN A 24 -6.19 9.19 1.01
N ARG A 25 -6.06 8.73 -0.24
CA ARG A 25 -6.44 9.58 -1.38
C ARG A 25 -7.21 8.83 -2.47
N LYS A 26 -8.54 8.91 -2.33
CA LYS A 26 -9.50 8.56 -3.39
C LYS A 26 -9.38 9.59 -4.51
N HIS A 27 -8.63 9.25 -5.55
CA HIS A 27 -8.63 10.02 -6.79
C HIS A 27 -9.58 9.38 -7.80
N TYR A 28 -10.44 10.19 -8.39
CA TYR A 28 -11.15 9.79 -9.60
C TYR A 28 -10.18 9.91 -10.76
N ARG A 29 -9.88 8.79 -11.42
CA ARG A 29 -9.02 8.79 -12.60
C ARG A 29 -9.79 8.29 -13.81
N PHE A 30 -9.60 8.95 -14.94
CA PHE A 30 -10.03 8.42 -16.21
C PHE A 30 -9.18 7.18 -16.53
N LYS A 31 -9.84 6.08 -16.94
CA LYS A 31 -9.16 4.83 -17.29
C LYS A 31 -8.07 5.05 -18.34
N ASN A 32 -8.35 5.95 -19.28
CA ASN A 32 -7.42 6.53 -20.25
C ASN A 32 -7.77 8.02 -20.39
N ALA A 33 -6.78 8.89 -20.57
CA ALA A 33 -7.04 10.18 -21.19
C ALA A 33 -7.49 9.89 -22.63
N ALA A 34 -8.73 10.20 -22.96
CA ALA A 34 -9.26 9.93 -24.28
C ALA A 34 -8.35 10.60 -25.33
N ARG A 35 -7.59 9.79 -26.09
CA ARG A 35 -6.74 10.15 -27.24
C ARG A 35 -5.26 10.48 -27.01
N SER A 36 -4.67 10.23 -25.83
CA SER A 36 -3.21 10.40 -25.68
C SER A 36 -2.49 9.05 -25.63
N GLU A 37 -1.61 8.79 -26.60
CA GLU A 37 -0.51 7.79 -26.48
C GLU A 37 0.58 8.26 -25.51
N GLU A 38 0.33 9.36 -24.78
CA GLU A 38 1.26 9.95 -23.84
C GLU A 38 1.61 8.98 -22.71
N GLN A 39 2.91 8.83 -22.49
CA GLN A 39 3.46 8.06 -21.40
C GLN A 39 2.99 8.62 -20.05
N ALA A 40 2.89 7.75 -19.04
CA ALA A 40 2.50 8.17 -17.71
C ALA A 40 3.51 9.19 -17.16
N ILE A 41 3.02 10.34 -16.67
CA ILE A 41 3.86 11.46 -16.19
C ILE A 41 4.96 11.02 -15.22
N PHE A 42 4.66 10.08 -14.31
CA PHE A 42 5.61 9.61 -13.31
C PHE A 42 6.33 8.32 -13.69
N ASP A 43 5.92 7.62 -14.76
CA ASP A 43 6.46 6.34 -15.28
C ASP A 43 7.35 5.48 -14.34
N GLY A 44 6.88 5.16 -13.13
CA GLY A 44 7.65 4.37 -12.15
C GLY A 44 8.60 5.15 -11.21
N VAL A 45 8.91 6.42 -11.51
CA VAL A 45 9.75 7.32 -10.69
C VAL A 45 9.12 7.55 -9.32
N PHE A 46 7.82 7.88 -9.29
CA PHE A 46 7.08 8.14 -8.06
C PHE A 46 5.93 7.15 -7.86
N ILE A 47 5.04 7.05 -8.83
CA ILE A 47 3.97 6.04 -8.84
C ILE A 47 4.53 4.79 -9.49
N ALA A 48 4.58 3.69 -8.74
CA ALA A 48 5.05 2.41 -9.23
C ALA A 48 4.23 1.92 -10.44
N ARG A 49 4.90 1.21 -11.36
CA ARG A 49 4.26 0.63 -12.53
C ARG A 49 3.30 -0.48 -12.12
N ASP A 50 2.15 -0.52 -12.76
CA ASP A 50 1.09 -1.49 -12.45
C ASP A 50 1.57 -2.94 -12.59
N GLU A 51 2.45 -3.20 -13.55
CA GLU A 51 3.06 -4.51 -13.79
C GLU A 51 3.94 -4.96 -12.62
N ASP A 52 4.74 -4.06 -12.04
CA ASP A 52 5.60 -4.38 -10.90
C ASP A 52 4.76 -4.67 -9.66
N ILE A 53 3.71 -3.88 -9.44
CA ILE A 53 2.76 -4.08 -8.35
C ILE A 53 2.02 -5.41 -8.51
N SER A 54 1.53 -5.73 -9.72
CA SER A 54 0.81 -6.97 -9.99
C SER A 54 1.70 -8.20 -9.76
N ARG A 55 2.94 -8.17 -10.28
CA ARG A 55 3.93 -9.23 -10.06
C ARG A 55 4.23 -9.43 -8.57
N PHE A 56 4.42 -8.34 -7.82
CA PHE A 56 4.69 -8.43 -6.39
C PHE A 56 3.51 -9.01 -5.62
N VAL A 57 2.29 -8.53 -5.89
CA VAL A 57 1.07 -9.04 -5.24
C VAL A 57 0.86 -10.51 -5.55
N ASP A 58 1.02 -10.92 -6.81
CA ASP A 58 0.87 -12.32 -7.21
C ASP A 58 1.97 -13.20 -6.59
N TYR A 59 3.22 -12.70 -6.47
CA TYR A 59 4.29 -13.36 -5.73
C TYR A 59 3.90 -13.61 -4.27
N ILE A 60 3.49 -12.56 -3.54
CA ILE A 60 3.11 -12.71 -2.13
C ILE A 60 1.96 -13.70 -1.98
N HIS A 61 0.92 -13.59 -2.81
CA HIS A 61 -0.23 -14.50 -2.72
C HIS A 61 0.13 -15.95 -3.06
N THR A 62 0.96 -16.20 -4.07
CA THR A 62 1.35 -17.56 -4.44
C THR A 62 2.22 -18.21 -3.37
N THR A 63 3.18 -17.47 -2.83
CA THR A 63 4.11 -17.98 -1.80
C THR A 63 3.44 -18.17 -0.45
N THR A 64 2.50 -17.31 -0.06
CA THR A 64 1.79 -17.43 1.23
C THR A 64 0.58 -18.37 1.22
N LYS A 65 0.03 -18.72 0.03
CA LYS A 65 -1.04 -19.72 -0.11
C LYS A 65 -0.64 -21.10 0.42
N HIS A 66 0.64 -21.48 0.30
CA HIS A 66 1.14 -22.77 0.79
C HIS A 66 1.12 -22.89 2.32
N VAL A 67 1.30 -21.78 3.04
CA VAL A 67 1.25 -21.77 4.51
C VAL A 67 -0.19 -21.77 5.01
N ILE A 68 -1.10 -21.06 4.34
CA ILE A 68 -2.53 -21.04 4.70
C ILE A 68 -3.14 -22.44 4.62
N LEU A 69 -2.75 -23.26 3.63
CA LEU A 69 -3.26 -24.64 3.49
C LEU A 69 -2.65 -25.64 4.50
N GLN A 70 -1.45 -25.39 5.02
CA GLN A 70 -0.77 -26.31 5.94
C GLN A 70 -1.22 -26.15 7.41
N THR A 71 -1.79 -25.00 7.77
CA THR A 71 -2.29 -24.69 9.14
C THR A 71 -3.81 -24.79 9.32
N LEU A 72 -4.56 -25.39 8.38
CA LEU A 72 -6.02 -25.53 8.49
C LEU A 72 -6.45 -26.59 9.51
N ILE A 73 -6.31 -26.25 10.80
CA ILE A 73 -7.22 -26.66 11.89
C ILE A 73 -8.05 -25.43 12.37
N MET A 74 -7.89 -24.25 11.77
CA MET A 74 -8.62 -23.04 12.18
C MET A 74 -9.54 -22.52 11.08
N SER A 75 -10.69 -21.99 11.51
CA SER A 75 -11.90 -21.70 10.74
C SER A 75 -11.71 -20.64 9.63
N PRO A 76 -12.58 -20.62 8.60
CA PRO A 76 -12.49 -19.74 7.43
C PRO A 76 -12.58 -18.23 7.71
N GLU A 77 -12.70 -17.82 8.98
CA GLU A 77 -12.94 -16.44 9.41
C GLU A 77 -11.66 -15.60 9.49
N GLU A 78 -10.47 -16.21 9.38
CA GLU A 78 -9.19 -15.50 9.49
C GLU A 78 -8.58 -15.04 8.15
N VAL A 79 -9.26 -15.29 7.02
CA VAL A 79 -8.96 -14.63 5.74
C VAL A 79 -9.57 -13.23 5.78
N PHE A 80 -8.95 -12.33 6.55
CA PHE A 80 -9.40 -10.95 6.68
C PHE A 80 -9.16 -10.17 5.38
N VAL A 81 -10.18 -10.15 4.52
CA VAL A 81 -10.67 -8.93 3.86
C VAL A 81 -11.31 -8.10 4.99
N GLU A 82 -10.99 -6.81 5.15
CA GLU A 82 -11.70 -6.01 6.15
C GLU A 82 -13.20 -5.94 5.80
N ASP A 83 -14.01 -6.67 6.57
CA ASP A 83 -15.43 -6.41 6.77
C ASP A 83 -15.55 -5.16 7.67
N SER A 84 -15.33 -3.99 7.08
CA SER A 84 -15.98 -2.80 7.60
C SER A 84 -17.47 -3.00 7.29
N GLY A 85 -18.35 -2.93 8.29
CA GLY A 85 -19.81 -3.20 8.17
C GLY A 85 -20.60 -2.28 7.22
N ARG A 86 -19.96 -1.69 6.22
CA ARG A 86 -20.59 -1.39 4.94
C ARG A 86 -20.38 -2.60 4.05
N GLN A 87 -21.50 -3.23 3.66
CA GLN A 87 -21.56 -4.05 2.44
C GLN A 87 -20.57 -3.48 1.41
N PRO A 88 -19.71 -4.28 0.76
CA PRO A 88 -19.00 -3.79 -0.40
C PRO A 88 -20.11 -3.20 -1.29
N GLU A 89 -20.09 -1.89 -1.49
CA GLU A 89 -21.01 -1.26 -2.41
C GLU A 89 -20.85 -2.08 -3.69
N ARG A 90 -21.86 -2.91 -4.01
CA ARG A 90 -21.87 -3.63 -5.28
C ARG A 90 -21.47 -2.59 -6.30
N PRO A 91 -20.44 -2.84 -7.13
CA PRO A 91 -20.06 -1.86 -8.14
C PRO A 91 -21.37 -1.44 -8.79
N PRO A 92 -21.74 -0.14 -8.76
CA PRO A 92 -23.01 0.29 -9.29
C PRO A 92 -23.10 -0.33 -10.68
N LYS A 93 -24.18 -1.09 -10.91
CA LYS A 93 -24.35 -1.96 -12.08
C LYS A 93 -24.25 -1.22 -13.43
N TYR A 94 -24.07 0.10 -13.37
CA TYR A 94 -23.80 1.02 -14.46
C TYR A 94 -22.77 2.06 -13.97
N GLN A 95 -21.48 1.77 -14.10
CA GLN A 95 -20.46 2.82 -14.25
C GLN A 95 -19.79 2.61 -15.61
N PRO A 96 -19.72 3.65 -16.46
CA PRO A 96 -19.06 3.52 -17.74
C PRO A 96 -17.61 3.11 -17.48
N ALA A 97 -17.11 2.14 -18.26
CA ALA A 97 -15.76 1.59 -18.14
C ALA A 97 -14.64 2.66 -18.22
N SER A 98 -14.98 3.92 -18.52
CA SER A 98 -14.10 5.08 -18.59
C SER A 98 -13.74 5.71 -17.22
N LEU A 99 -14.50 5.42 -16.15
CA LEU A 99 -14.27 5.95 -14.79
C LEU A 99 -14.08 4.80 -13.80
N MET A 100 -12.88 4.22 -13.77
CA MET A 100 -12.49 3.29 -12.70
C MET A 100 -11.99 4.11 -11.51
N ARG A 101 -12.64 4.00 -10.34
CA ARG A 101 -12.04 4.49 -9.08
C ARG A 101 -10.75 3.71 -8.85
N ARG A 102 -9.61 4.36 -9.00
CA ARG A 102 -8.28 3.81 -8.68
C ARG A 102 -7.77 4.62 -7.51
N GLU A 103 -7.82 4.03 -6.33
CA GLU A 103 -7.28 4.64 -5.12
C GLU A 103 -5.75 4.53 -5.17
N VAL A 104 -5.05 5.47 -4.54
CA VAL A 104 -3.58 5.49 -4.52
C VAL A 104 -3.14 5.33 -3.07
N GLU A 105 -2.22 4.40 -2.83
CA GLU A 105 -1.52 4.31 -1.56
C GLU A 105 -0.23 5.12 -1.65
N LEU A 106 0.01 5.96 -0.64
CA LEU A 106 1.15 6.86 -0.62
C LEU A 106 2.04 6.56 0.59
N ALA A 107 3.35 6.63 0.35
CA ALA A 107 4.38 6.66 1.37
C ALA A 107 4.95 8.08 1.49
N VAL A 108 4.97 8.62 2.70
CA VAL A 108 5.47 9.97 3.02
C VAL A 108 6.44 9.95 4.19
N CYS A 109 7.39 10.87 4.22
CA CYS A 109 8.21 11.09 5.41
C CYS A 109 7.49 11.99 6.43
N ARG A 110 8.07 12.13 7.63
CA ARG A 110 7.56 13.04 8.68
C ARG A 110 7.46 14.51 8.28
N HIS A 111 8.19 14.95 7.24
CA HIS A 111 8.13 16.32 6.72
C HIS A 111 7.07 16.48 5.62
N GLY A 112 6.28 15.44 5.32
CA GLY A 112 5.25 15.47 4.29
C GLY A 112 5.77 15.36 2.86
N VAL A 113 7.05 15.04 2.67
CA VAL A 113 7.60 14.77 1.33
C VAL A 113 7.08 13.42 0.86
N LEU A 114 6.53 13.40 -0.35
CA LEU A 114 6.08 12.19 -1.02
C LEU A 114 7.30 11.36 -1.44
N LEU A 115 7.36 10.09 -1.05
CA LEU A 115 8.53 9.24 -1.30
C LEU A 115 8.26 8.21 -2.39
N SER A 116 7.10 7.56 -2.32
CA SER A 116 6.66 6.60 -3.32
C SER A 116 5.14 6.45 -3.23
N ALA A 117 4.53 6.02 -4.33
CA ALA A 117 3.12 5.70 -4.36
C ALA A 117 2.86 4.49 -5.27
N LEU A 118 1.67 3.91 -5.16
CA LEU A 118 1.19 2.88 -6.05
C LEU A 118 -0.32 3.01 -6.26
N ASN A 119 -0.80 2.42 -7.36
CA ASN A 119 -2.23 2.32 -7.62
C ASN A 119 -2.82 1.07 -6.96
N MET A 120 -3.97 1.23 -6.30
CA MET A 120 -4.73 0.15 -5.69
C MET A 120 -5.78 -0.39 -6.68
N TYR A 121 -5.52 -1.56 -7.23
CA TYR A 121 -6.37 -2.23 -8.23
C TYR A 121 -7.38 -3.20 -7.65
N ARG A 122 -7.05 -3.76 -6.49
CA ARG A 122 -7.82 -4.82 -5.83
C ARG A 122 -8.44 -4.34 -4.50
N GLY A 123 -8.57 -3.03 -4.32
CA GLY A 123 -8.93 -2.40 -3.05
C GLY A 123 -7.76 -2.33 -2.07
N GLU A 124 -8.01 -1.89 -0.85
CA GLU A 124 -7.00 -1.79 0.22
C GLU A 124 -6.55 -3.20 0.65
N ILE A 125 -5.31 -3.58 0.33
CA ILE A 125 -4.68 -4.84 0.74
C ILE A 125 -3.28 -4.60 1.32
N PHE A 126 -2.89 -5.37 2.33
CA PHE A 126 -1.57 -5.20 2.98
C PHE A 126 -0.37 -5.47 2.07
N ALA A 127 -0.56 -6.19 0.96
CA ALA A 127 0.51 -6.41 -0.01
C ALA A 127 1.01 -5.09 -0.65
N TYR A 128 0.15 -4.09 -0.75
CA TYR A 128 0.53 -2.77 -1.24
C TYR A 128 1.41 -2.01 -0.23
N SER A 129 1.00 -1.97 1.04
CA SER A 129 1.81 -1.37 2.10
C SER A 129 3.14 -2.11 2.28
N LEU A 130 3.16 -3.43 2.08
CA LEU A 130 4.36 -4.25 2.06
C LEU A 130 5.30 -3.88 0.91
N TYR A 131 4.79 -3.63 -0.29
CA TYR A 131 5.59 -3.17 -1.42
C TYR A 131 6.28 -1.83 -1.11
N LEU A 132 5.53 -0.87 -0.56
CA LEU A 132 6.08 0.43 -0.16
C LEU A 132 7.10 0.31 0.97
N ARG A 133 6.86 -0.58 1.94
CA ARG A 133 7.82 -0.88 3.01
C ARG A 133 9.13 -1.46 2.46
N GLN A 134 9.05 -2.43 1.55
CA GLN A 134 10.23 -3.03 0.90
C GLN A 134 11.09 -1.97 0.20
N LYS A 135 10.45 -1.03 -0.51
CA LYS A 135 11.15 0.06 -1.22
C LYS A 135 11.79 1.07 -0.26
N LEU A 136 11.28 1.18 0.97
CA LEU A 136 11.69 2.17 1.97
C LEU A 136 12.27 1.52 3.24
N ALA A 137 12.85 0.32 3.09
CA ALA A 137 13.35 -0.51 4.17
C ALA A 137 14.54 0.11 4.94
N SER A 138 15.16 1.17 4.40
CA SER A 138 16.22 1.91 5.06
C SER A 138 15.74 2.76 6.24
N SER A 139 14.42 2.87 6.48
CA SER A 139 13.88 3.67 7.57
C SER A 139 13.75 2.90 8.89
N MET A 140 13.95 3.60 10.01
CA MET A 140 13.94 2.96 11.34
C MET A 140 12.52 2.61 11.81
N PHE A 141 11.55 3.41 11.44
CA PHE A 141 10.17 3.26 11.85
C PHE A 141 9.20 3.26 10.68
N PHE A 142 8.13 2.46 10.83
CA PHE A 142 7.05 2.39 9.86
C PHE A 142 5.72 2.73 10.52
N CYS A 143 5.05 3.75 9.99
CA CYS A 143 3.80 4.26 10.51
C CYS A 143 2.64 3.80 9.64
N MET A 144 1.63 3.22 10.26
CA MET A 144 0.38 2.89 9.59
C MET A 144 -0.78 2.94 10.58
N ASP A 145 -1.97 3.24 10.10
CA ASP A 145 -3.20 3.41 10.88
C ASP A 145 -3.78 2.07 11.38
N VAL A 146 -3.56 0.98 10.64
CA VAL A 146 -3.93 -0.40 10.99
C VAL A 146 -2.71 -1.30 11.26
N THR A 147 -1.67 -0.71 11.87
CA THR A 147 -0.41 -1.39 12.23
C THR A 147 -0.63 -2.71 13.01
N CYS A 148 -1.62 -2.76 13.90
CA CYS A 148 -1.93 -3.94 14.70
C CYS A 148 -2.37 -5.17 13.88
N LYS A 149 -2.98 -4.96 12.71
CA LYS A 149 -3.38 -6.04 11.78
C LYS A 149 -2.28 -6.36 10.78
N TYR A 150 -1.54 -5.34 10.36
CA TYR A 150 -0.45 -5.49 9.40
C TYR A 150 0.77 -6.19 9.96
N TRP A 151 1.15 -5.93 11.20
CA TRP A 151 2.34 -6.55 11.77
C TRP A 151 2.25 -8.08 11.84
N PRO A 152 1.13 -8.68 12.32
CA PRO A 152 0.92 -10.12 12.22
C PRO A 152 0.93 -10.65 10.78
N TYR A 153 0.39 -9.88 9.82
CA TYR A 153 0.46 -10.23 8.40
C TYR A 153 1.90 -10.29 7.90
N LEU A 154 2.72 -9.27 8.18
CA LEU A 154 4.13 -9.22 7.82
C LEU A 154 4.91 -10.40 8.41
N GLN A 155 4.67 -10.74 9.68
CA GLN A 155 5.28 -11.91 10.32
C GLN A 155 4.92 -13.24 9.62
N ARG A 156 3.70 -13.39 9.10
CA ARG A 156 3.31 -14.59 8.33
C ARG A 156 3.96 -14.61 6.95
N VAL A 157 3.98 -13.47 6.26
CA VAL A 157 4.61 -13.35 4.94
C VAL A 157 6.10 -13.68 5.02
N THR A 158 6.82 -13.10 5.97
CA THR A 158 8.28 -13.28 6.13
C THR A 158 8.70 -14.72 6.48
N LYS A 159 7.80 -15.53 7.07
CA LYS A 159 8.01 -16.97 7.22
C LYS A 159 8.03 -17.71 5.87
N SER A 160 7.24 -17.23 4.90
CA SER A 160 7.12 -17.82 3.57
C SER A 160 8.11 -17.20 2.57
N CYS A 161 8.52 -15.96 2.82
CA CYS A 161 9.39 -15.12 2.02
C CYS A 161 10.58 -14.63 2.88
N PRO A 162 11.62 -15.47 3.11
CA PRO A 162 12.74 -15.12 3.99
C PRO A 162 13.53 -13.90 3.54
N GLU A 163 13.54 -13.59 2.24
CA GLU A 163 14.16 -12.39 1.69
C GLU A 163 13.51 -11.10 2.21
N LEU A 164 12.27 -11.17 2.70
CA LEU A 164 11.55 -10.04 3.30
C LEU A 164 11.75 -9.96 4.83
N GLN A 165 12.52 -10.87 5.44
CA GLN A 165 12.67 -10.94 6.90
C GLN A 165 13.28 -9.67 7.50
N HIS A 166 14.20 -9.01 6.78
CA HIS A 166 14.80 -7.72 7.16
C HIS A 166 13.75 -6.62 7.35
N LEU A 167 12.56 -6.75 6.74
CA LEU A 167 11.47 -5.81 6.97
C LEU A 167 10.95 -5.86 8.41
N LEU A 168 11.20 -6.90 9.20
CA LEU A 168 10.81 -6.94 10.61
C LEU A 168 11.69 -6.05 11.50
N ASP A 169 12.83 -5.57 11.00
CA ASP A 169 13.78 -4.77 11.77
C ASP A 169 13.24 -3.35 12.04
N MET A 170 12.41 -2.81 11.15
CA MET A 170 11.82 -1.49 11.35
C MET A 170 10.71 -1.54 12.40
N LYS A 171 10.74 -0.63 13.37
CA LYS A 171 9.80 -0.62 14.48
C LYS A 171 8.43 -0.08 14.04
N PRO A 172 7.34 -0.84 14.22
CA PRO A 172 5.99 -0.37 13.89
C PRO A 172 5.51 0.66 14.92
N PHE A 173 4.80 1.69 14.47
CA PHE A 173 4.01 2.53 15.37
C PHE A 173 2.74 3.07 14.70
N LEU A 174 1.77 3.45 15.53
CA LEU A 174 0.49 3.97 15.04
C LEU A 174 0.67 5.35 14.44
N SER A 175 0.26 5.55 13.19
CA SER A 175 0.31 6.88 12.58
C SER A 175 -0.65 7.84 13.29
N VAL A 176 -0.13 8.96 13.80
CA VAL A 176 -0.92 10.06 14.39
C VAL A 176 -1.53 10.95 13.30
N PHE A 177 -1.17 10.76 12.03
CA PHE A 177 -1.78 11.46 10.88
C PHE A 177 -3.22 10.99 10.58
N MET A 178 -3.93 10.50 11.58
CA MET A 178 -5.38 10.30 11.57
C MET A 178 -6.08 11.57 12.08
N PRO A 179 -6.43 12.56 11.24
CA PRO A 179 -7.58 13.40 11.56
C PRO A 179 -8.82 12.57 11.20
N LYS A 180 -9.14 11.53 11.98
CA LYS A 180 -10.56 11.26 12.14
C LYS A 180 -11.08 12.52 12.83
N ARG A 181 -11.71 13.40 12.06
CA ARG A 181 -12.65 14.38 12.63
C ARG A 181 -13.58 13.53 13.48
N ILE A 182 -13.36 13.55 14.79
CA ILE A 182 -14.44 13.30 15.72
C ILE A 182 -15.38 14.45 15.42
N SER A 183 -16.42 14.22 14.61
CA SER A 183 -17.58 15.10 14.65
C SER A 183 -18.15 14.89 16.04
N SER A 184 -17.70 15.70 16.98
CA SER A 184 -18.46 15.94 18.19
C SER A 184 -19.77 16.55 17.72
N ASN A 185 -20.81 15.73 17.60
CA ASN A 185 -22.16 16.23 17.69
C ASN A 185 -22.31 16.74 19.12
N VAL A 186 -22.09 18.03 19.30
CA VAL A 186 -22.60 18.82 20.42
C VAL A 186 -23.56 19.82 19.83
#